data_AF-A0A0D2KSM0-F1
#
_entry.id   AF-A0A0D2KSM0-F1
#
_cell.length_a   1.000
_cell.length_b   1.000
_cell.length_c   1.000
_cell.angle_alpha   90.00
_cell.angle_beta   90.00
_cell.angle_gamma   90.00
#
_symmetry.space_group_name_H-M   'P 1'
#
loop_
_entity.id
_entity.type
_entity.pdbx_description
1 polymer ?
#
loop_
_entity_poly.entity_id
_entity_poly.type
_entity_poly.pdbx_seq_one_letter_code
_entity_poly.pdbx_strand_id
1 'polypeptide(L)'
;MQKRALEHPKITVLWDSAVEEAYGNERNMLGGVKVRNVKTGELTDLPISGLFFAIGHEPATKFLDGQLKLDEAGYIVTAPDSTATSIEGVFAAGDVQDHVWRQAITAAGTGCMAALEAERFLEAHGHAAVDGGPAAIEEDSAADKAGAKEPALVAA
;
A
#
# COMPACT_ATOMS: atom_id res chain seq x y z
N MET A 1 6.90 14.14 21.59
CA MET A 1 5.54 14.15 21.02
C MET A 1 4.45 14.01 22.08
N GLN A 2 4.52 13.00 22.95
CA GLN A 2 3.50 12.71 23.97
C GLN A 2 3.09 13.92 24.83
N LYS A 3 4.05 14.65 25.43
CA LYS A 3 3.77 15.83 26.27
C LYS A 3 2.86 16.85 25.59
N ARG A 4 3.14 17.17 24.33
CA ARG A 4 2.33 18.10 23.51
C ARG A 4 0.90 17.60 23.27
N ALA A 5 0.69 16.29 23.13
CA ALA A 5 -0.65 15.73 22.98
C ALA A 5 -1.44 15.80 24.29
N LEU A 6 -0.79 15.48 25.42
CA LEU A 6 -1.40 15.51 26.76
C LEU A 6 -1.75 16.93 27.23
N GLU A 7 -0.99 17.93 26.80
CA GLU A 7 -1.22 19.34 27.15
C GLU A 7 -2.29 20.01 26.26
N HIS A 8 -2.77 19.34 25.21
CA HIS A 8 -3.69 19.96 24.26
C HIS A 8 -5.15 19.91 24.75
N PRO A 9 -5.85 21.05 24.86
CA PRO A 9 -7.17 21.13 25.50
C PRO A 9 -8.29 20.41 24.75
N LYS A 10 -8.08 20.07 23.46
CA LYS A 10 -9.05 19.31 22.64
C LYS A 10 -8.76 17.81 22.56
N ILE A 11 -7.74 17.33 23.27
CA ILE A 11 -7.36 15.91 23.27
C ILE A 11 -7.69 15.33 24.64
N THR A 12 -8.49 14.28 24.64
CA THR A 12 -8.76 13.46 25.82
C THR A 12 -8.14 12.09 25.60
N VAL A 13 -7.29 11.64 26.51
CA VAL A 13 -6.67 10.31 26.44
C VAL A 13 -7.43 9.35 27.34
N LEU A 14 -7.96 8.29 26.75
CA LEU A 14 -8.56 7.17 27.45
C LEU A 14 -7.52 6.06 27.59
N TRP A 15 -6.91 5.97 28.77
CA TRP A 15 -5.95 4.91 29.08
C TRP A 15 -6.66 3.58 29.31
N ASP A 16 -5.90 2.48 29.17
CA ASP A 16 -6.37 1.12 29.48
C ASP A 16 -7.70 0.78 28.79
N SER A 17 -7.89 1.30 27.58
CA SER A 17 -9.17 1.29 26.88
C SER A 17 -9.02 0.66 25.49
N ALA A 18 -9.97 -0.19 25.13
CA ALA A 18 -10.04 -0.83 23.82
C ALA A 18 -11.43 -0.62 23.20
N VAL A 19 -11.46 -0.40 21.88
CA VAL A 19 -12.72 -0.33 21.12
C VAL A 19 -13.28 -1.74 20.98
N GLU A 20 -14.51 -1.95 21.43
CA GLU A 20 -15.20 -3.25 21.37
C GLU A 20 -16.21 -3.31 20.23
N GLU A 21 -16.88 -2.19 19.96
CA GLU A 21 -17.89 -2.11 18.91
C GLU A 21 -17.84 -0.72 18.26
N ALA A 22 -18.00 -0.66 16.94
CA ALA A 22 -18.29 0.56 16.20
C ALA A 22 -19.67 0.42 15.57
N TYR A 23 -20.55 1.41 15.78
CA TYR A 23 -21.93 1.34 15.32
C TYR A 23 -22.28 2.52 14.41
N GLY A 24 -23.24 2.28 13.51
CA GLY A 24 -23.71 3.27 12.54
C GLY A 24 -24.83 4.16 13.08
N ASN A 25 -25.00 5.33 12.48
CA ASN A 25 -26.18 6.18 12.64
C ASN A 25 -27.22 5.91 11.53
N GLU A 26 -28.35 6.62 11.56
CA GLU A 26 -29.46 6.49 10.59
C GLU A 26 -29.05 6.72 9.12
N ARG A 27 -27.91 7.37 8.88
CA ARG A 27 -27.36 7.65 7.54
C ARG A 27 -26.29 6.64 7.11
N ASN A 28 -26.16 5.51 7.79
CA ASN A 28 -25.10 4.52 7.59
C ASN A 28 -23.68 5.09 7.74
N MET A 29 -23.51 6.18 8.49
CA MET A 29 -22.19 6.71 8.86
C MET A 29 -21.82 6.28 10.27
N LEU A 30 -20.56 6.39 10.68
CA LEU A 30 -20.15 6.12 12.06
C LEU A 30 -20.96 7.01 13.03
N GLY A 31 -21.70 6.39 13.93
CA GLY A 31 -22.49 7.04 14.97
C GLY A 31 -21.76 7.11 16.30
N GLY A 32 -20.88 6.13 16.56
CA GLY A 32 -20.04 6.10 17.74
C GLY A 32 -19.32 4.77 17.94
N VAL A 33 -18.66 4.65 19.08
CA VAL A 33 -17.93 3.46 19.49
C VAL A 33 -18.22 3.13 20.95
N LYS A 34 -18.29 1.84 21.27
CA LYS A 34 -18.24 1.34 22.65
C LYS A 34 -16.80 1.03 23.01
N VAL A 35 -16.36 1.61 24.12
CA VAL A 35 -15.01 1.45 24.63
C VAL A 35 -15.06 0.70 25.95
N ARG A 36 -14.27 -0.37 26.06
CA ARG A 36 -14.10 -1.14 27.29
C ARG A 36 -12.80 -0.78 27.96
N ASN A 37 -12.85 -0.46 29.24
CA ASN A 37 -11.65 -0.39 30.07
C ASN A 37 -11.17 -1.82 30.38
N VAL A 38 -9.95 -2.17 29.97
CA VAL A 38 -9.41 -3.53 30.09
C VAL A 38 -9.00 -3.90 31.51
N LYS A 39 -8.89 -2.92 32.43
CA LYS A 39 -8.60 -3.15 33.85
C LYS A 39 -9.85 -3.28 34.70
N THR A 40 -10.85 -2.43 34.47
CA THR A 40 -12.08 -2.39 35.28
C THR A 40 -13.23 -3.19 34.67
N GLY A 41 -13.19 -3.43 33.36
CA GLY A 41 -14.27 -4.05 32.59
C GLY A 41 -15.43 -3.10 32.26
N GLU A 42 -15.35 -1.83 32.70
CA GLU A 42 -16.37 -0.82 32.45
C GLU A 42 -16.52 -0.54 30.94
N LEU A 43 -17.76 -0.36 30.50
CA LEU A 43 -18.10 -0.08 29.11
C LEU A 43 -18.68 1.33 29.00
N THR A 44 -18.07 2.15 28.15
CA THR A 44 -18.47 3.54 27.91
C THR A 44 -18.89 3.72 26.46
N ASP A 45 -20.03 4.38 26.26
CA ASP A 45 -20.52 4.74 24.93
C ASP A 45 -19.98 6.13 24.52
N LEU A 46 -19.34 6.21 23.35
CA LEU A 46 -18.73 7.44 22.84
C LEU A 46 -19.34 7.82 21.49
N PRO A 47 -20.24 8.81 21.43
CA PRO A 47 -20.78 9.31 20.18
C PRO A 47 -19.72 10.12 19.43
N ILE A 48 -19.19 9.54 18.34
CA ILE A 48 -18.14 10.13 17.50
C ILE A 48 -18.44 9.90 16.02
N SER A 49 -18.02 10.83 15.17
CA SER A 49 -18.26 10.76 13.72
C SER A 49 -17.06 10.25 12.92
N GLY A 50 -15.90 10.04 13.56
CA GLY A 50 -14.70 9.55 12.90
C GLY A 50 -13.86 8.68 13.83
N LEU A 51 -13.33 7.59 13.29
CA LEU A 51 -12.43 6.66 13.95
C LEU A 51 -11.21 6.45 13.05
N PHE A 52 -10.02 6.65 13.60
CA PHE A 52 -8.75 6.50 12.88
C PHE A 52 -7.88 5.46 13.60
N PHE A 53 -7.47 4.41 12.88
CA PHE A 53 -6.55 3.41 13.43
C PHE A 53 -5.11 3.87 13.23
N ALA A 54 -4.37 3.96 14.33
CA ALA A 54 -2.97 4.39 14.37
C ALA A 54 -2.09 3.38 15.12
N ILE A 55 -2.27 2.07 14.82
CA ILE A 55 -1.59 0.96 15.50
C ILE A 55 -0.30 0.50 14.79
N GLY A 56 0.04 1.12 13.66
CA GLY A 56 1.15 0.72 12.80
C GLY A 56 0.68 0.03 11.52
N HIS A 57 1.65 -0.43 10.73
CA HIS A 57 1.43 -1.11 9.45
C HIS A 57 2.23 -2.41 9.44
N GLU A 58 1.69 -3.42 8.79
CA GLU A 58 2.37 -4.70 8.56
C GLU A 58 2.82 -4.75 7.09
N PRO A 59 4.13 -4.69 6.80
CA PRO A 59 4.64 -4.81 5.44
C PRO A 59 4.40 -6.22 4.89
N ALA A 60 4.08 -6.33 3.60
CA ALA A 60 3.75 -7.60 2.94
C ALA A 60 5.00 -8.45 2.61
N THR A 61 5.84 -8.74 3.60
CA THR A 61 7.15 -9.41 3.42
C THR A 61 7.16 -10.88 3.83
N LYS A 62 6.05 -11.42 4.36
CA LYS A 62 5.95 -12.80 4.86
C LYS A 62 6.37 -13.87 3.85
N PHE A 63 6.08 -13.66 2.56
CA PHE A 63 6.41 -14.62 1.51
C PHE A 63 7.92 -14.73 1.22
N LEU A 64 8.72 -13.77 1.69
CA LEU A 64 10.17 -13.77 1.47
C LEU A 64 10.88 -14.81 2.33
N ASP A 65 10.27 -15.28 3.42
CA ASP A 65 10.81 -16.35 4.29
C ASP A 65 12.29 -16.13 4.69
N GLY A 66 12.64 -14.88 5.05
CA GLY A 66 13.99 -14.52 5.48
C GLY A 66 15.05 -14.41 4.38
N GLN A 67 14.67 -14.54 3.10
CA GLN A 67 15.61 -14.43 1.98
C GLN A 67 16.20 -13.02 1.83
N LEU A 68 15.44 -11.99 2.20
CA LEU A 68 15.91 -10.60 2.18
C LEU A 68 16.15 -10.09 3.60
N LYS A 69 17.12 -9.18 3.73
CA LYS A 69 17.34 -8.43 4.97
C LYS A 69 16.13 -7.54 5.24
N LEU A 70 15.50 -7.75 6.38
CA LEU A 70 14.43 -6.90 6.90
C LEU A 70 14.93 -6.10 8.11
N ASP A 71 14.29 -4.97 8.38
CA ASP A 71 14.46 -4.25 9.65
C ASP A 71 13.65 -4.91 10.78
N GLU A 72 13.75 -4.36 12.00
CA GLU A 72 13.04 -4.88 13.17
C GLU A 72 11.52 -4.80 13.04
N ALA A 73 11.01 -3.93 12.17
CA ALA A 73 9.59 -3.76 11.89
C ALA A 73 9.11 -4.58 10.67
N GLY A 74 10.00 -5.35 10.03
CA GLY A 74 9.70 -6.24 8.92
C GLY A 74 9.74 -5.60 7.53
N TYR A 75 10.21 -4.35 7.40
CA TYR A 75 10.37 -3.67 6.11
C TYR A 75 11.66 -4.13 5.41
N ILE A 76 11.66 -4.18 4.09
CA ILE A 76 12.86 -4.54 3.31
C ILE A 76 13.89 -3.43 3.46
N VAL A 77 15.12 -3.80 3.84
CA VAL A 77 16.24 -2.87 3.90
C VAL A 77 16.80 -2.67 2.50
N THR A 78 16.77 -1.42 2.03
CA THR A 78 17.38 -0.99 0.77
C THR A 78 18.66 -0.18 1.00
N ALA A 79 19.50 -0.09 -0.03
CA ALA A 79 20.69 0.76 0.00
C ALA A 79 20.32 2.27 0.02
N PRO A 80 21.18 3.13 0.59
CA PRO A 80 20.93 4.58 0.59
C PRO A 80 20.74 5.12 -0.83
N ASP A 81 19.72 5.96 -1.01
CA ASP A 81 19.37 6.59 -2.30
C ASP A 81 19.18 5.59 -3.46
N SER A 82 18.78 4.35 -3.16
CA SER A 82 18.63 3.24 -4.11
C SER A 82 17.47 2.32 -3.69
N THR A 83 17.09 1.40 -4.58
CA THR A 83 16.09 0.35 -4.32
C THR A 83 16.70 -1.04 -4.21
N ALA A 84 18.02 -1.16 -4.38
CA ALA A 84 18.76 -2.41 -4.26
C ALA A 84 18.62 -3.00 -2.85
N THR A 85 18.32 -4.30 -2.78
CA THR A 85 18.16 -5.04 -1.53
C THR A 85 19.45 -5.76 -1.12
N SER A 86 19.38 -6.65 -0.12
CA SER A 86 20.51 -7.49 0.27
C SER A 86 20.91 -8.56 -0.76
N ILE A 87 20.05 -8.84 -1.74
CA ILE A 87 20.33 -9.78 -2.83
C ILE A 87 20.48 -8.99 -4.14
N GLU A 88 21.59 -9.22 -4.83
CA GLU A 88 21.86 -8.62 -6.13
C GLU A 88 20.81 -9.04 -7.17
N GLY A 89 20.33 -8.07 -7.95
CA GLY A 89 19.24 -8.27 -8.92
C GLY A 89 17.84 -8.27 -8.30
N VAL A 90 17.71 -8.10 -6.99
CA VAL A 90 16.42 -7.94 -6.30
C VAL A 90 16.28 -6.51 -5.79
N PHE A 91 15.19 -5.86 -6.17
CA PHE A 91 14.87 -4.47 -5.87
C PHE A 91 13.55 -4.35 -5.11
N ALA A 92 13.40 -3.35 -4.26
CA ALA A 92 12.19 -3.09 -3.49
C ALA A 92 11.74 -1.62 -3.62
N ALA A 93 10.44 -1.41 -3.82
CA ALA A 93 9.85 -0.09 -4.02
C ALA A 93 8.53 0.07 -3.25
N GLY A 94 8.17 1.31 -2.94
CA GLY A 94 6.95 1.64 -2.20
C GLY A 94 6.99 1.28 -0.73
N ASP A 95 5.82 1.18 -0.12
CA ASP A 95 5.65 1.03 1.33
C ASP A 95 6.35 -0.20 1.91
N VAL A 96 6.68 -1.24 1.13
CA VAL A 96 7.38 -2.43 1.63
C VAL A 96 8.81 -2.11 2.13
N GLN A 97 9.39 -0.99 1.68
CA GLN A 97 10.69 -0.48 2.13
C GLN A 97 10.62 0.94 2.73
N ASP A 98 9.47 1.61 2.64
CA ASP A 98 9.26 2.96 3.19
C ASP A 98 8.32 2.94 4.41
N HIS A 99 8.91 3.01 5.61
CA HIS A 99 8.16 3.15 6.85
C HIS A 99 7.94 4.61 7.28
N VAL A 100 8.47 5.59 6.55
CA VAL A 100 8.51 7.00 6.94
C VAL A 100 7.41 7.80 6.25
N TRP A 101 7.30 7.73 4.92
CA TRP A 101 6.42 8.61 4.15
C TRP A 101 5.08 7.94 3.82
N ARG A 102 5.12 6.71 3.28
CA ARG A 102 3.92 5.90 2.95
C ARG A 102 2.90 6.68 2.12
N GLN A 103 3.37 7.37 1.09
CA GLN A 103 2.53 8.15 0.18
C GLN A 103 2.53 7.54 -1.21
N ALA A 104 1.41 7.62 -1.91
CA ALA A 104 1.30 7.12 -3.28
C ALA A 104 2.36 7.73 -4.21
N ILE A 105 2.69 9.01 -4.05
CA ILE A 105 3.69 9.68 -4.89
C ILE A 105 5.12 9.24 -4.57
N THR A 106 5.45 8.97 -3.29
CA THR A 106 6.78 8.45 -2.92
C THR A 106 6.94 7.00 -3.38
N ALA A 107 5.86 6.22 -3.30
CA ALA A 107 5.83 4.87 -3.85
C ALA A 107 6.00 4.86 -5.38
N ALA A 108 5.33 5.76 -6.10
CA ALA A 108 5.52 5.90 -7.54
C ALA A 108 6.98 6.29 -7.90
N GLY A 109 7.57 7.22 -7.15
CA GLY A 109 8.97 7.63 -7.35
C GLY A 109 9.96 6.48 -7.15
N THR A 110 9.83 5.74 -6.05
CA THR A 110 10.68 4.56 -5.78
C THR A 110 10.43 3.42 -6.77
N GLY A 111 9.20 3.28 -7.28
CA GLY A 111 8.91 2.33 -8.36
C GLY A 111 9.67 2.65 -9.65
N CYS A 112 9.75 3.94 -10.01
CA CYS A 112 10.56 4.39 -11.14
C CYS A 112 12.06 4.08 -10.92
N MET A 113 12.58 4.34 -9.72
CA MET A 113 13.97 4.01 -9.37
C MET A 113 14.25 2.52 -9.53
N ALA A 114 13.38 1.65 -9.00
CA ALA A 114 13.54 0.20 -9.10
C ALA A 114 13.50 -0.30 -10.54
N ALA A 115 12.63 0.26 -11.38
CA ALA A 115 12.58 -0.08 -12.80
C ALA A 115 13.89 0.25 -13.52
N LEU A 116 14.46 1.44 -13.29
CA LEU A 116 15.71 1.88 -13.92
C LEU A 116 16.94 1.12 -13.37
N GLU A 117 16.95 0.78 -12.08
CA GLU A 117 18.02 -0.05 -11.52
C GLU A 117 17.95 -1.49 -12.02
N ALA A 118 16.75 -2.07 -12.15
CA ALA A 118 16.55 -3.38 -12.73
C ALA A 118 16.94 -3.41 -14.21
N GLU A 119 16.56 -2.40 -15.00
CA GLU A 119 17.00 -2.24 -16.39
C GLU A 119 18.53 -2.28 -16.50
N ARG A 120 19.22 -1.39 -15.76
CA ARG A 120 20.69 -1.33 -15.77
C ARG A 120 21.34 -2.63 -15.32
N PHE A 121 20.76 -3.29 -14.32
CA PHE A 121 21.23 -4.60 -13.88
C PHE A 121 21.13 -5.63 -15.00
N LEU A 122 19.99 -5.69 -15.70
CA LEU A 122 19.78 -6.58 -16.83
C LEU A 122 20.69 -6.26 -18.01
N GLU A 123 20.93 -4.98 -18.34
CA GLU A 123 21.87 -4.60 -19.40
C GLU A 123 23.30 -5.06 -19.10
N ALA A 124 23.74 -4.88 -17.85
CA ALA A 124 25.08 -5.30 -17.41
C ALA A 124 25.26 -6.84 -17.41
N HIS A 125 24.17 -7.60 -17.21
CA HIS A 125 24.18 -9.07 -17.15
C HIS A 125 23.63 -9.75 -18.42
N GLY A 126 23.12 -8.96 -19.37
CA GLY A 126 22.36 -9.39 -20.55
C GLY A 126 23.21 -9.76 -21.78
N HIS A 127 24.52 -9.91 -21.62
CA HIS A 127 25.40 -10.46 -22.67
C HIS A 127 25.82 -11.92 -22.42
N ALA A 128 25.03 -12.68 -21.67
CA ALA A 128 25.06 -14.13 -21.79
C ALA A 128 24.28 -14.52 -23.05
N ALA A 129 24.99 -14.93 -24.10
CA ALA A 129 24.42 -15.34 -25.39
C ALA A 129 23.26 -16.33 -25.20
N VAL A 130 22.05 -15.89 -25.54
CA VAL A 130 20.93 -16.78 -25.84
C VAL A 130 20.99 -17.09 -27.33
N ASP A 131 21.48 -18.28 -27.68
CA ASP A 131 21.43 -18.88 -29.03
C ASP A 131 19.97 -19.27 -29.41
N GLY A 132 19.04 -18.33 -29.30
CA GLY A 132 17.63 -18.55 -29.63
C GLY A 132 17.01 -17.25 -30.12
N GLY A 133 16.98 -17.08 -31.45
CA GLY A 133 16.41 -15.90 -32.10
C GLY A 133 14.93 -15.66 -31.73
N PRO A 134 14.41 -14.45 -31.99
CA PRO A 134 13.08 -14.07 -31.53
C PRO A 134 12.01 -14.96 -32.17
N ALA A 135 11.18 -15.59 -31.33
CA ALA A 135 9.94 -16.22 -31.77
C ALA A 135 9.01 -15.12 -32.30
N ALA A 136 8.62 -15.25 -33.56
CA ALA A 136 7.68 -14.35 -34.23
C ALA A 136 6.35 -14.31 -33.46
N ILE A 137 5.82 -13.10 -33.27
CA ILE A 137 4.48 -12.87 -32.73
C ILE A 137 3.52 -13.03 -33.92
N GLU A 138 2.66 -14.05 -33.91
CA GLU A 138 1.58 -14.18 -34.90
C GLU A 138 0.46 -13.17 -34.55
N GLU A 139 0.18 -12.25 -35.49
CA GLU A 139 -0.99 -11.37 -35.41
C GLU A 139 -2.25 -12.15 -35.80
N ASP A 140 -3.18 -12.34 -34.86
CA ASP A 140 -4.50 -12.90 -35.14
C ASP A 140 -5.42 -11.83 -35.74
N SER A 141 -5.55 -11.82 -37.07
CA SER A 141 -6.46 -10.95 -37.79
C SER A 141 -7.86 -11.57 -37.87
N ALA A 142 -8.76 -11.18 -36.98
CA ALA A 142 -10.18 -11.53 -37.12
C ALA A 142 -11.11 -10.45 -36.53
N ALA A 143 -11.41 -9.41 -37.30
CA ALA A 143 -12.66 -8.66 -37.20
C ALA A 143 -12.92 -7.79 -38.45
N ASP A 144 -13.48 -8.39 -39.50
CA ASP A 144 -14.38 -7.66 -40.40
C ASP A 144 -15.66 -8.49 -40.58
N LYS A 145 -16.78 -7.94 -40.09
CA LYS A 145 -18.10 -7.86 -40.74
C LYS A 145 -19.21 -7.71 -39.70
N ALA A 146 -19.71 -6.50 -39.55
CA ALA A 146 -21.11 -6.27 -39.19
C ALA A 146 -21.58 -4.95 -39.82
N GLY A 147 -22.57 -5.08 -40.70
CA GLY A 147 -23.04 -4.06 -41.63
C GLY A 147 -23.59 -2.79 -41.00
N ALA A 148 -23.45 -1.71 -41.77
CA ALA A 148 -24.07 -0.42 -41.57
C ALA A 148 -25.59 -0.50 -41.40
N LYS A 149 -26.12 0.29 -40.45
CA LYS A 149 -27.46 0.87 -40.47
C LYS A 149 -27.48 2.12 -39.59
N GLU A 150 -27.54 3.28 -40.22
CA GLU A 150 -27.95 4.53 -39.55
C GLU A 150 -29.39 4.42 -39.05
N PRO A 151 -29.73 5.15 -37.97
CA PRO A 151 -30.91 5.98 -38.09
C PRO A 151 -30.76 7.39 -37.49
N ALA A 152 -31.10 8.36 -38.33
CA ALA A 152 -32.04 9.47 -38.12
C ALA A 152 -31.99 10.27 -36.80
N LEU A 153 -31.46 11.48 -36.95
CA LEU A 153 -31.83 12.72 -36.27
C LEU A 153 -33.36 12.89 -36.16
N VAL A 154 -33.90 13.04 -34.95
CA VAL A 154 -35.17 13.76 -34.71
C VAL A 154 -35.01 14.62 -33.45
N ALA A 155 -35.24 15.92 -33.65
CA ALA A 155 -35.29 16.95 -32.62
C ALA A 155 -36.65 16.96 -31.89
N ALA A 156 -36.61 17.13 -30.57
CA ALA A 156 -37.52 17.94 -29.74
C ALA A 156 -36.97 17.97 -28.31
#